data_AF-A0A833WRW7-F1
#
_entry.id   AF-A0A833WRW7-F1
#
_cell.length_a   1.000
_cell.length_b   1.000
_cell.length_c   1.000
_cell.angle_alpha   90.00
_cell.angle_beta   90.00
_cell.angle_gamma   90.00
#
_symmetry.space_group_name_H-M   'P 1'
#
loop_
_entity.id
_entity.type
_entity.pdbx_description
1 polymer ?
#
loop_
_entity_poly.entity_id
_entity_poly.type
_entity_poly.pdbx_seq_one_letter_code
_entity_poly.pdbx_strand_id
1 'polypeptide(L)'
;MGAEKKWLFTLFIAALLSLLLLLLLTSLSSFSSPKPFPPVVHHGAHYPPAFAYYISGGRGDGNRILRLLLAVYHPRNRYLLHLAVEASDEERRRLVAAVSAVPAIHAFENVDVVGKPDRLTYMGSSNVATTLHAAAILLRMDGGWNWFITLSAMDYPLVTQDDLSHVFSSIGRDINFIDHTSDLGWKESQRFGPIVVDPALYLARRSQIFHATQKRQTPDAFKVFTGSPWVILSRSFLEFCVLGWDNLPRTLLMYFTNVVLSQEGYFHSAICNSPDFMNTTVNSDLRFMIWDNPPKMEPLFLKSSDFEQMVQSGAAFARQFQKDDPVLNMVDAKILRRGHNRAAPGAWCSGRRSWLMDPCSQWGDVNVLKPGPLAKEFEESITNLLDDLNSQKNQCK
;
A
#
# COMPACT_ATOMS: atom_id res chain seq x y z
N MET A 1 48.05 38.58 45.42
CA MET A 1 47.12 39.05 44.35
C MET A 1 47.15 38.17 43.09
N GLY A 2 47.09 36.83 43.20
CA GLY A 2 47.22 35.92 42.04
C GLY A 2 46.12 34.87 41.87
N ALA A 3 45.29 34.64 42.89
CA ALA A 3 44.23 33.62 42.87
C ALA A 3 42.89 34.15 42.35
N GLU A 4 42.53 35.39 42.65
CA GLU A 4 41.25 36.00 42.23
C GLU A 4 41.14 36.19 40.71
N LYS A 5 42.26 36.53 40.04
CA LYS A 5 42.27 36.70 38.58
C LYS A 5 42.03 35.40 37.80
N LYS A 6 42.41 34.24 38.37
CA LYS A 6 42.21 32.93 37.71
C LYS A 6 40.74 32.50 37.71
N TRP A 7 40.04 32.75 38.81
CA TRP A 7 38.61 32.45 38.94
C TRP A 7 37.72 33.33 38.07
N LEU A 8 38.08 34.62 37.94
CA LEU A 8 37.38 35.52 37.03
C LEU A 8 37.51 35.09 35.56
N PHE A 9 38.68 34.58 35.18
CA PHE A 9 38.93 34.12 33.81
C PHE A 9 38.17 32.83 33.46
N THR A 10 38.08 31.88 34.40
CA THR A 10 37.30 30.64 34.20
C THR A 10 35.81 30.88 34.18
N LEU A 11 35.29 31.77 35.04
CA LEU A 11 33.88 32.19 35.01
C LEU A 11 33.52 32.89 33.69
N PHE A 12 34.41 33.73 33.18
CA PHE A 12 34.20 34.43 31.90
C PHE A 12 34.17 33.44 30.73
N ILE A 13 35.09 32.46 30.69
CA ILE A 13 35.09 31.42 29.65
C ILE A 13 33.84 30.55 29.73
N ALA A 14 33.41 30.15 30.94
CA ALA A 14 32.19 29.36 31.12
C ALA A 14 30.94 30.13 30.65
N ALA A 15 30.82 31.41 31.03
CA ALA A 15 29.72 32.26 30.59
C ALA A 15 29.73 32.49 29.08
N LEU A 16 30.91 32.68 28.47
CA LEU A 16 31.07 32.84 27.03
C LEU A 16 30.68 31.55 26.29
N LEU A 17 31.08 30.38 26.78
CA LEU A 17 30.71 29.08 26.20
C LEU A 17 29.21 28.81 26.36
N SER A 18 28.62 29.13 27.50
CA SER A 18 27.16 29.03 27.70
C SER A 18 26.39 29.98 26.79
N LEU A 19 26.88 31.21 26.59
CA LEU A 19 26.28 32.17 25.67
C LEU A 19 26.41 31.71 24.21
N LEU A 20 27.57 31.18 23.81
CA LEU A 20 27.77 30.57 22.49
C LEU A 20 26.85 29.37 22.28
N LEU A 21 26.69 28.50 23.28
CA LEU A 21 25.77 27.37 23.23
C LEU A 21 24.31 27.85 23.11
N LEU A 22 23.93 28.88 23.86
CA LEU A 22 22.60 29.49 23.78
C LEU A 22 22.36 30.16 22.42
N LEU A 23 23.37 30.81 21.85
CA LEU A 23 23.34 31.41 20.51
C LEU A 23 23.28 30.35 19.40
N LEU A 24 23.95 29.21 19.57
CA LEU A 24 23.83 28.04 18.70
C LEU A 24 22.44 27.40 18.79
N LEU A 25 21.89 27.25 20.00
CA LEU A 25 20.53 26.73 20.21
C LEU A 25 19.46 27.69 19.66
N THR A 26 19.64 29.00 19.82
CA THR A 26 18.70 30.01 19.31
C THR A 26 18.81 30.19 17.80
N SER A 27 20.01 30.14 17.22
CA SER A 27 20.19 30.16 15.75
C SER A 27 19.63 28.91 15.06
N LEU A 28 19.63 27.75 15.73
CA LEU A 28 18.92 26.56 15.26
C LEU A 28 17.39 26.74 15.27
N SER A 29 16.84 27.51 16.20
CA SER A 29 15.40 27.83 16.23
C SER A 29 14.98 28.95 15.26
N SER A 30 15.91 29.81 14.83
CA SER A 30 15.61 30.98 13.97
C SER A 30 15.53 30.68 12.47
N PHE A 31 15.78 29.43 12.03
CA PHE A 31 15.58 28.98 10.66
C PHE A 31 14.23 28.28 10.43
N SER A 32 13.19 28.60 11.22
CA SER A 32 11.83 28.31 10.79
C SER A 32 11.43 29.32 9.71
N SER A 33 11.84 29.06 8.47
CA SER A 33 11.15 29.63 7.31
C SER A 33 9.64 29.43 7.53
N PRO A 34 8.77 30.42 7.23
CA PRO A 34 7.33 30.24 7.37
C PRO A 34 6.96 28.95 6.65
N LYS A 35 6.30 28.02 7.36
CA LYS A 35 5.84 26.74 6.78
C LYS A 35 5.03 27.12 5.54
N PRO A 36 5.50 26.83 4.31
CA PRO A 36 4.68 27.06 3.15
C PRO A 36 3.44 26.21 3.35
N PHE A 37 2.24 26.78 3.22
CA PHE A 37 1.04 25.97 3.12
C PHE A 37 1.28 24.87 2.08
N PRO A 38 0.87 23.62 2.36
CA PRO A 38 1.04 22.55 1.39
C PRO A 38 0.40 22.99 0.06
N PRO A 39 1.11 22.84 -1.08
CA PRO A 39 0.56 23.10 -2.39
C PRO A 39 -0.74 22.33 -2.59
N VAL A 40 -1.68 22.95 -3.28
CA VAL A 40 -2.97 22.33 -3.58
C VAL A 40 -2.73 21.13 -4.51
N VAL A 41 -3.29 19.99 -4.13
CA VAL A 41 -3.38 18.82 -5.01
C VAL A 41 -4.52 19.08 -5.99
N HIS A 42 -4.20 19.16 -7.28
CA HIS A 42 -5.19 19.29 -8.33
C HIS A 42 -5.62 17.91 -8.83
N HIS A 43 -6.92 17.68 -8.89
CA HIS A 43 -7.53 16.45 -9.38
C HIS A 43 -8.18 16.64 -10.75
N GLY A 44 -8.52 15.54 -11.41
CA GLY A 44 -9.15 15.54 -12.73
C GLY A 44 -8.23 14.99 -13.83
N ALA A 45 -8.78 14.86 -15.04
CA ALA A 45 -8.14 14.15 -16.15
C ALA A 45 -6.82 14.79 -16.63
N HIS A 46 -6.67 16.11 -16.49
CA HIS A 46 -5.46 16.84 -16.92
C HIS A 46 -4.32 16.83 -15.90
N TYR A 47 -4.54 16.27 -14.72
CA TYR A 47 -3.54 16.15 -13.66
C TYR A 47 -3.15 14.70 -13.44
N PRO A 48 -1.95 14.43 -12.91
CA PRO A 48 -1.56 13.08 -12.54
C PRO A 48 -2.60 12.39 -11.64
N PRO A 49 -2.71 11.07 -11.67
CA PRO A 49 -3.63 10.39 -10.80
C PRO A 49 -3.22 10.47 -9.34
N ALA A 50 -4.14 10.06 -8.47
CA ALA A 50 -3.90 9.84 -7.06
C ALA A 50 -4.32 8.42 -6.67
N PHE A 51 -3.60 7.84 -5.74
CA PHE A 51 -3.81 6.46 -5.28
C PHE A 51 -4.28 6.45 -3.83
N ALA A 52 -5.20 5.54 -3.51
CA ALA A 52 -5.61 5.20 -2.16
C ALA A 52 -4.93 3.89 -1.74
N TYR A 53 -3.93 3.97 -0.88
CA TYR A 53 -3.22 2.80 -0.37
C TYR A 53 -3.86 2.29 0.91
N TYR A 54 -4.27 1.03 0.91
CA TYR A 54 -4.58 0.28 2.12
C TYR A 54 -3.39 -0.58 2.49
N ILE A 55 -2.68 -0.21 3.57
CA ILE A 55 -1.46 -0.92 4.03
C ILE A 55 -1.79 -1.65 5.32
N SER A 56 -1.77 -2.98 5.26
CA SER A 56 -2.17 -3.85 6.35
C SER A 56 -1.00 -4.61 6.97
N GLY A 57 -1.09 -4.98 8.25
CA GLY A 57 -0.10 -5.82 8.91
C GLY A 57 -0.61 -6.37 10.23
N GLY A 58 0.18 -7.28 10.79
CA GLY A 58 -0.14 -7.99 12.01
C GLY A 58 0.66 -7.52 13.21
N ARG A 59 0.82 -8.42 14.17
CA ARG A 59 1.66 -8.19 15.36
C ARG A 59 3.13 -8.00 14.97
N GLY A 60 3.75 -6.91 15.42
CA GLY A 60 5.17 -6.65 15.19
C GLY A 60 5.51 -6.06 13.82
N ASP A 61 4.49 -5.76 13.01
CA ASP A 61 4.62 -5.18 11.68
C ASP A 61 4.61 -3.64 11.68
N GLY A 62 4.41 -2.96 12.81
CA GLY A 62 4.32 -1.49 12.86
C GLY A 62 5.48 -0.76 12.17
N ASN A 63 6.72 -1.19 12.42
CA ASN A 63 7.90 -0.62 11.75
C ASN A 63 7.96 -0.95 10.25
N ARG A 64 7.44 -2.11 9.84
CA ARG A 64 7.42 -2.52 8.42
C ARG A 64 6.38 -1.72 7.66
N ILE A 65 5.20 -1.52 8.24
CA ILE A 65 4.17 -0.62 7.69
C ILE A 65 4.73 0.80 7.54
N LEU A 66 5.41 1.33 8.56
CA LEU A 66 6.02 2.66 8.46
C LEU A 66 7.07 2.72 7.35
N ARG A 67 7.97 1.71 7.27
CA ARG A 67 8.98 1.64 6.21
C ARG A 67 8.35 1.62 4.82
N LEU A 68 7.32 0.79 4.63
CA LEU A 68 6.58 0.65 3.38
C LEU A 68 5.83 1.93 3.03
N LEU A 69 5.09 2.52 3.97
CA LEU A 69 4.41 3.81 3.79
C LEU A 69 5.39 4.86 3.25
N LEU A 70 6.54 5.02 3.90
CA LEU A 70 7.54 5.98 3.46
C LEU A 70 8.12 5.64 2.07
N ALA A 71 8.18 4.37 1.70
CA ALA A 71 8.63 3.93 0.37
C ALA A 71 7.61 4.27 -0.74
N VAL A 72 6.31 4.24 -0.41
CA VAL A 72 5.23 4.58 -1.34
C VAL A 72 4.62 5.97 -1.12
N TYR A 73 5.22 6.81 -0.27
CA TYR A 73 4.63 8.09 0.11
C TYR A 73 4.72 9.13 -1.02
N HIS A 74 3.60 9.79 -1.29
CA HIS A 74 3.47 10.94 -2.18
C HIS A 74 2.34 11.84 -1.67
N PRO A 75 2.49 13.17 -1.65
CA PRO A 75 1.47 14.10 -1.13
C PRO A 75 0.08 14.00 -1.80
N ARG A 76 0.04 13.55 -3.06
CA ARG A 76 -1.22 13.39 -3.84
C ARG A 76 -2.08 12.22 -3.38
N ASN A 77 -1.47 11.24 -2.74
CA ASN A 77 -2.11 9.96 -2.45
C ASN A 77 -2.76 9.99 -1.07
N ARG A 78 -3.70 9.08 -0.85
CA ARG A 78 -4.32 8.84 0.46
C ARG A 78 -3.86 7.50 1.01
N TYR A 79 -3.58 7.44 2.30
CA TYR A 79 -3.09 6.22 2.95
C TYR A 79 -3.95 5.86 4.15
N LEU A 80 -4.36 4.61 4.22
CA LEU A 80 -5.01 4.03 5.38
C LEU A 80 -4.16 2.86 5.89
N LEU A 81 -3.58 3.02 7.07
CA LEU A 81 -2.77 2.02 7.74
C LEU A 81 -3.63 1.20 8.68
N HIS A 82 -3.47 -0.12 8.65
CA HIS A 82 -4.22 -1.02 9.52
C HIS A 82 -3.32 -2.09 10.11
N LEU A 83 -3.12 -2.03 11.42
CA LEU A 83 -2.62 -3.17 12.18
C LEU A 83 -3.83 -4.02 12.59
N ALA A 84 -3.82 -5.34 12.40
CA ALA A 84 -4.91 -6.22 12.81
C ALA A 84 -4.94 -6.37 14.35
N VAL A 85 -6.08 -6.77 14.94
CA VAL A 85 -6.32 -6.82 16.40
C VAL A 85 -5.25 -7.55 17.24
N GLU A 86 -4.44 -8.39 16.60
CA GLU A 86 -3.32 -9.08 17.22
C GLU A 86 -2.12 -8.19 17.58
N ALA A 87 -2.03 -6.99 17.00
CA ALA A 87 -1.08 -5.95 17.38
C ALA A 87 -1.60 -5.19 18.62
N SER A 88 -0.69 -4.89 19.54
CA SER A 88 -1.04 -4.20 20.79
C SER A 88 -1.45 -2.73 20.56
N ASP A 89 -2.26 -2.19 21.47
CA ASP A 89 -2.61 -0.75 21.45
C ASP A 89 -1.38 0.15 21.51
N GLU A 90 -0.35 -0.30 22.24
CA GLU A 90 0.92 0.41 22.32
C GLU A 90 1.64 0.46 20.97
N GLU A 91 1.66 -0.64 20.22
CA GLU A 91 2.23 -0.69 18.87
C GLU A 91 1.49 0.26 17.92
N ARG A 92 0.16 0.33 18.00
CA ARG A 92 -0.65 1.27 17.22
C ARG A 92 -0.35 2.73 17.56
N ARG A 93 -0.26 3.05 18.85
CA ARG A 93 0.07 4.41 19.31
C ARG A 93 1.46 4.82 18.83
N ARG A 94 2.43 3.90 18.86
CA ARG A 94 3.77 4.16 18.29
C ARG A 94 3.73 4.39 16.79
N LEU A 95 2.95 3.62 16.05
CA LEU A 95 2.77 3.84 14.61
C LEU A 95 2.18 5.22 14.33
N VAL A 96 1.12 5.62 15.04
CA VAL A 96 0.52 6.96 14.91
C VAL A 96 1.55 8.05 15.21
N ALA A 97 2.27 7.95 16.34
CA ALA A 97 3.28 8.93 16.72
C ALA A 97 4.41 9.02 15.68
N ALA A 98 4.86 7.88 15.13
CA ALA A 98 5.90 7.85 14.12
C ALA A 98 5.45 8.45 12.78
N VAL A 99 4.21 8.21 12.37
CA VAL A 99 3.60 8.80 11.17
C VAL A 99 3.48 10.32 11.32
N SER A 100 2.96 10.80 12.44
CA SER A 100 2.83 12.24 12.72
C SER A 100 4.18 12.97 12.85
N ALA A 101 5.26 12.25 13.14
CA ALA A 101 6.60 12.84 13.21
C ALA A 101 7.22 13.12 11.83
N VAL A 102 6.63 12.61 10.74
CA VAL A 102 7.13 12.86 9.38
C VAL A 102 6.61 14.21 8.88
N PRO A 103 7.49 15.19 8.57
CA PRO A 103 7.07 16.56 8.26
C PRO A 103 6.07 16.67 7.12
N ALA A 104 6.29 15.92 6.03
CA ALA A 104 5.39 15.92 4.89
C ALA A 104 4.01 15.35 5.26
N ILE A 105 3.95 14.22 5.97
CA ILE A 105 2.69 13.61 6.38
C ILE A 105 1.90 14.57 7.29
N HIS A 106 2.58 15.21 8.24
CA HIS A 106 1.94 16.19 9.10
C HIS A 106 1.42 17.40 8.31
N ALA A 107 2.13 17.85 7.28
CA ALA A 107 1.73 19.00 6.48
C ALA A 107 0.55 18.69 5.53
N PHE A 108 0.54 17.51 4.91
CA PHE A 108 -0.48 17.13 3.91
C PHE A 108 -1.68 16.38 4.50
N GLU A 109 -1.59 15.89 5.75
CA GLU A 109 -2.69 15.23 6.47
C GLU A 109 -3.36 14.10 5.68
N ASN A 110 -2.56 13.35 4.92
CA ASN A 110 -3.02 12.36 3.94
C ASN A 110 -2.81 10.91 4.39
N VAL A 111 -2.48 10.67 5.66
CA VAL A 111 -2.26 9.34 6.23
C VAL A 111 -3.08 9.16 7.50
N ASP A 112 -3.91 8.12 7.52
CA ASP A 112 -4.71 7.73 8.68
C ASP A 112 -4.35 6.33 9.18
N VAL A 113 -4.55 6.09 10.47
CA VAL A 113 -4.44 4.76 11.08
C VAL A 113 -5.82 4.32 11.56
N VAL A 114 -6.24 3.12 11.17
CA VAL A 114 -7.51 2.54 11.61
C VAL A 114 -7.53 2.43 13.15
N GLY A 115 -8.42 3.21 13.77
CA GLY A 115 -8.51 3.28 15.24
C GLY A 115 -9.14 2.04 15.87
N LYS A 116 -10.19 1.49 15.26
CA LYS A 116 -10.82 0.24 15.70
C LYS A 116 -10.34 -0.90 14.80
N PRO A 117 -9.38 -1.73 15.25
CA PRO A 117 -8.83 -2.76 14.38
C PRO A 117 -9.81 -3.88 14.09
N ASP A 118 -9.72 -4.37 12.87
CA ASP A 118 -10.43 -5.56 12.46
C ASP A 118 -9.67 -6.82 12.89
N ARG A 119 -10.43 -7.89 13.05
CA ARG A 119 -9.91 -9.22 13.37
C ARG A 119 -9.84 -10.02 12.09
N LEU A 120 -8.68 -10.59 11.84
CA LEU A 120 -8.41 -11.36 10.63
C LEU A 120 -8.23 -12.84 10.95
N THR A 121 -8.79 -13.68 10.09
CA THR A 121 -8.49 -15.10 9.98
C THR A 121 -7.87 -15.34 8.62
N TYR A 122 -6.67 -15.91 8.56
CA TYR A 122 -5.92 -16.07 7.30
C TYR A 122 -6.74 -16.66 6.14
N MET A 123 -7.49 -17.74 6.40
CA MET A 123 -8.34 -18.40 5.37
C MET A 123 -9.80 -17.93 5.37
N GLY A 124 -10.15 -16.94 6.18
CA GLY A 124 -11.52 -16.54 6.44
C GLY A 124 -11.98 -15.32 5.63
N SER A 125 -13.29 -15.09 5.63
CA SER A 125 -13.96 -14.00 4.95
C SER A 125 -13.78 -12.63 5.62
N SER A 126 -13.26 -12.60 6.84
CA SER A 126 -12.86 -11.37 7.54
C SER A 126 -11.87 -10.51 6.74
N ASN A 127 -11.02 -11.12 5.90
CA ASN A 127 -10.14 -10.34 5.01
C ASN A 127 -10.93 -9.52 3.99
N VAL A 128 -11.98 -10.10 3.39
CA VAL A 128 -12.87 -9.38 2.43
C VAL A 128 -13.59 -8.24 3.16
N ALA A 129 -14.15 -8.52 4.33
CA ALA A 129 -14.84 -7.51 5.13
C ALA A 129 -13.91 -6.34 5.50
N THR A 130 -12.67 -6.63 5.88
CA THR A 130 -11.68 -5.62 6.23
C THR A 130 -11.26 -4.78 5.03
N THR A 131 -11.03 -5.40 3.87
CA THR A 131 -10.69 -4.67 2.64
C THR A 131 -11.85 -3.78 2.19
N LEU A 132 -13.10 -4.26 2.27
CA LEU A 132 -14.29 -3.45 1.99
C LEU A 132 -14.47 -2.31 3.00
N HIS A 133 -14.17 -2.54 4.28
CA HIS A 133 -14.18 -1.50 5.31
C HIS A 133 -13.15 -0.41 5.01
N ALA A 134 -11.92 -0.78 4.65
CA ALA A 134 -10.88 0.15 4.23
C ALA A 134 -11.28 0.97 3.00
N ALA A 135 -11.85 0.30 1.98
CA ALA A 135 -12.38 0.97 0.79
C ALA A 135 -13.49 1.96 1.15
N ALA A 136 -14.44 1.59 2.00
CA ALA A 136 -15.53 2.46 2.45
C ALA A 136 -15.02 3.69 3.22
N ILE A 137 -13.99 3.54 4.06
CA ILE A 137 -13.34 4.67 4.73
C ILE A 137 -12.71 5.61 3.69
N LEU A 138 -11.89 5.09 2.77
CA LEU A 138 -11.20 5.91 1.78
C LEU A 138 -12.15 6.61 0.79
N LEU A 139 -13.26 5.95 0.41
CA LEU A 139 -14.31 6.55 -0.41
C LEU A 139 -14.98 7.73 0.30
N ARG A 140 -15.15 7.63 1.63
CA ARG A 140 -15.78 8.67 2.46
C ARG A 140 -14.84 9.83 2.76
N MET A 141 -13.55 9.56 2.98
CA MET A 141 -12.59 10.58 3.43
C MET A 141 -12.11 11.49 2.29
N ASP A 142 -11.98 10.96 1.08
CA ASP A 142 -11.39 11.69 -0.03
C ASP A 142 -12.03 11.26 -1.35
N GLY A 143 -12.44 12.25 -2.15
CA GLY A 143 -13.01 12.07 -3.49
C GLY A 143 -11.98 12.10 -4.63
N GLY A 144 -10.72 12.47 -4.34
CA GLY A 144 -9.73 12.83 -5.35
C GLY A 144 -8.89 11.69 -5.92
N TRP A 145 -8.88 10.51 -5.28
CA TRP A 145 -8.11 9.34 -5.73
C TRP A 145 -8.83 8.53 -6.81
N ASN A 146 -8.06 7.80 -7.61
CA ASN A 146 -8.52 7.08 -8.81
C ASN A 146 -8.42 5.57 -8.68
N TRP A 147 -7.37 5.06 -8.01
CA TRP A 147 -7.18 3.64 -7.78
C TRP A 147 -6.94 3.34 -6.31
N PHE A 148 -7.47 2.21 -5.87
CA PHE A 148 -7.23 1.62 -4.56
C PHE A 148 -6.23 0.48 -4.68
N ILE A 149 -5.16 0.53 -3.89
CA ILE A 149 -4.07 -0.45 -3.91
C ILE A 149 -3.97 -1.13 -2.55
N THR A 150 -4.11 -2.45 -2.52
CA THR A 150 -3.93 -3.24 -1.29
C THR A 150 -2.48 -3.67 -1.11
N LEU A 151 -1.86 -3.34 0.01
CA LEU A 151 -0.53 -3.84 0.37
C LEU A 151 -0.57 -4.45 1.78
N SER A 152 0.29 -5.44 2.03
CA SER A 152 0.62 -5.86 3.38
C SER A 152 2.05 -5.45 3.75
N ALA A 153 2.39 -5.59 5.03
CA ALA A 153 3.74 -5.36 5.55
C ALA A 153 4.84 -6.22 4.89
N MET A 154 4.47 -7.17 4.03
CA MET A 154 5.37 -8.06 3.30
C MET A 154 5.57 -7.68 1.82
N ASP A 155 4.84 -6.67 1.33
CA ASP A 155 5.06 -6.08 0.00
C ASP A 155 6.13 -4.99 0.04
N TYR A 156 6.72 -4.70 -1.12
CA TYR A 156 7.55 -3.52 -1.34
C TYR A 156 7.47 -3.02 -2.79
N PRO A 157 7.53 -1.70 -3.05
CA PRO A 157 7.47 -1.16 -4.41
C PRO A 157 8.75 -1.43 -5.20
N LEU A 158 8.61 -1.68 -6.51
CA LEU A 158 9.70 -1.82 -7.47
C LEU A 158 9.83 -0.62 -8.42
N VAL A 159 8.94 0.37 -8.28
CA VAL A 159 8.97 1.65 -9.01
C VAL A 159 8.76 2.81 -8.04
N THR A 160 9.20 4.02 -8.42
CA THR A 160 8.91 5.21 -7.61
C THR A 160 7.44 5.64 -7.77
N GLN A 161 6.95 6.50 -6.87
CA GLN A 161 5.59 7.04 -6.99
C GLN A 161 5.43 7.94 -8.22
N ASP A 162 6.49 8.65 -8.62
CA ASP A 162 6.50 9.45 -9.85
C ASP A 162 6.43 8.54 -11.08
N ASP A 163 7.15 7.41 -11.10
CA ASP A 163 7.08 6.42 -12.18
C ASP A 163 5.66 5.84 -12.29
N LEU A 164 5.11 5.38 -11.17
CA LEU A 164 3.76 4.79 -11.12
C LEU A 164 2.72 5.80 -11.60
N SER A 165 2.77 7.04 -11.09
CA SER A 165 1.84 8.10 -11.47
C SER A 165 2.00 8.51 -12.94
N HIS A 166 3.24 8.52 -13.45
CA HIS A 166 3.53 8.87 -14.83
C HIS A 166 2.90 7.86 -15.79
N VAL A 167 3.13 6.56 -15.55
CA VAL A 167 2.57 5.49 -16.39
C VAL A 167 1.05 5.42 -16.23
N PHE A 168 0.50 5.53 -15.02
CA PHE A 168 -0.96 5.54 -14.84
C PHE A 168 -1.65 6.79 -15.39
N SER A 169 -0.91 7.84 -15.77
CA SER A 169 -1.49 9.02 -16.43
C SER A 169 -1.96 8.72 -17.86
N SER A 170 -1.43 7.66 -18.51
CA SER A 170 -1.86 7.22 -19.85
C SER A 170 -2.94 6.13 -19.81
N ILE A 171 -3.35 5.67 -18.63
CA ILE A 171 -4.31 4.57 -18.45
C ILE A 171 -5.70 5.13 -18.14
N GLY A 172 -6.75 4.49 -18.66
CA GLY A 172 -8.14 4.75 -18.27
C GLY A 172 -8.34 4.55 -16.77
N ARG A 173 -8.91 5.55 -16.08
CA ARG A 173 -9.09 5.55 -14.61
C ARG A 173 -10.12 4.53 -14.10
N ASP A 174 -10.83 3.91 -15.01
CA ASP A 174 -11.80 2.82 -14.84
C ASP A 174 -11.16 1.43 -14.96
N ILE A 175 -9.90 1.33 -15.41
CA ILE A 175 -9.17 0.06 -15.51
C ILE A 175 -8.84 -0.52 -14.13
N ASN A 176 -8.99 -1.83 -13.99
CA ASN A 176 -8.75 -2.63 -12.80
C ASN A 176 -7.67 -3.67 -13.10
N PHE A 177 -6.66 -3.79 -12.24
CA PHE A 177 -5.64 -4.84 -12.30
C PHE A 177 -5.95 -5.89 -11.23
N ILE A 178 -6.45 -7.03 -11.69
CA ILE A 178 -6.82 -8.17 -10.87
C ILE A 178 -6.48 -9.45 -11.63
N ASP A 179 -5.48 -10.19 -11.16
CA ASP A 179 -5.15 -11.53 -11.67
C ASP A 179 -6.36 -12.45 -11.44
N HIS A 180 -6.86 -13.12 -12.48
CA HIS A 180 -8.07 -13.93 -12.40
C HIS A 180 -8.09 -15.09 -13.41
N THR A 181 -8.80 -16.14 -13.04
CA THR A 181 -9.16 -17.26 -13.92
C THR A 181 -10.49 -17.87 -13.50
N SER A 182 -11.23 -18.40 -14.47
CA SER A 182 -12.37 -19.28 -14.19
C SER A 182 -12.05 -20.77 -14.23
N ASP A 183 -10.83 -21.15 -14.59
CA ASP A 183 -10.36 -22.53 -14.46
C ASP A 183 -10.01 -22.82 -12.99
N LEU A 184 -10.99 -23.33 -12.25
CA LEU A 184 -10.87 -23.58 -10.83
C LEU A 184 -9.97 -24.78 -10.54
N GLY A 185 -9.87 -25.76 -11.44
CA GLY A 185 -9.15 -27.02 -11.24
C GLY A 185 -9.38 -27.63 -9.84
N TRP A 186 -8.29 -27.94 -9.12
CA TRP A 186 -8.36 -28.51 -7.77
C TRP A 186 -9.02 -27.56 -6.74
N LYS A 187 -8.98 -26.24 -6.97
CA LYS A 187 -9.53 -25.23 -6.05
C LYS A 187 -11.04 -25.37 -5.93
N GLU A 188 -11.74 -25.87 -6.96
CA GLU A 188 -13.18 -26.14 -6.89
C GLU A 188 -13.52 -27.06 -5.70
N SER A 189 -12.86 -28.22 -5.65
CA SER A 189 -13.10 -29.23 -4.61
C SER A 189 -12.56 -28.86 -3.22
N GLN A 190 -11.52 -28.01 -3.16
CA GLN A 190 -10.81 -27.69 -1.92
C GLN A 190 -11.20 -26.33 -1.30
N ARG A 191 -11.74 -25.40 -2.08
CA ARG A 191 -12.05 -24.04 -1.62
C ARG A 191 -13.52 -23.66 -1.76
N PHE A 192 -14.15 -23.98 -2.89
CA PHE A 192 -15.52 -23.56 -3.19
C PHE A 192 -16.59 -24.57 -2.77
N GLY A 193 -16.27 -25.86 -2.89
CA GLY A 193 -17.13 -26.96 -2.42
C GLY A 193 -17.25 -27.05 -0.89
N PRO A 194 -16.15 -26.93 -0.11
CA PRO A 194 -16.25 -26.89 1.35
C PRO A 194 -16.99 -25.65 1.84
N ILE A 195 -17.80 -25.84 2.89
CA ILE A 195 -18.46 -24.74 3.58
C ILE A 195 -17.65 -24.44 4.84
N VAL A 196 -17.20 -23.21 4.98
CA VAL A 196 -16.43 -22.78 6.15
C VAL A 196 -17.12 -21.65 6.90
N VAL A 197 -16.79 -21.49 8.18
CA VAL A 197 -17.26 -20.38 9.01
C VAL A 197 -16.04 -19.69 9.60
N ASP A 198 -15.93 -18.39 9.34
CA ASP A 198 -14.88 -17.56 9.91
C ASP A 198 -15.24 -17.14 11.34
N PRO A 199 -14.54 -17.64 12.38
CA PRO A 199 -14.80 -17.21 13.75
C PRO A 199 -14.47 -15.76 14.03
N ALA A 200 -13.60 -15.10 13.24
CA ALA A 200 -13.23 -13.71 13.47
C ALA A 200 -14.44 -12.76 13.40
N LEU A 201 -15.50 -13.17 12.72
CA LEU A 201 -16.74 -12.42 12.58
C LEU A 201 -17.56 -12.34 13.88
N TYR A 202 -17.39 -13.29 14.82
CA TYR A 202 -18.22 -13.35 16.04
C TYR A 202 -17.50 -13.83 17.33
N LEU A 203 -16.28 -14.35 17.23
CA LEU A 203 -15.49 -14.86 18.36
C LEU A 203 -14.17 -14.09 18.54
N ALA A 204 -14.05 -13.42 19.70
CA ALA A 204 -12.90 -12.57 20.03
C ALA A 204 -11.58 -13.31 20.34
N ARG A 205 -11.50 -14.64 20.25
CA ARG A 205 -10.29 -15.41 20.64
C ARG A 205 -9.96 -16.60 19.73
N ARG A 206 -10.59 -16.70 18.56
CA ARG A 206 -10.31 -17.78 17.59
C ARG A 206 -10.02 -17.19 16.22
N SER A 207 -9.00 -17.75 15.56
CA SER A 207 -8.47 -17.30 14.26
C SER A 207 -8.30 -18.46 13.27
N GLN A 208 -8.92 -19.60 13.53
CA GLN A 208 -8.93 -20.78 12.65
C GLN A 208 -10.35 -21.01 12.16
N ILE A 209 -10.52 -21.13 10.84
CA ILE A 209 -11.83 -21.38 10.25
C ILE A 209 -12.41 -22.72 10.71
N PHE A 210 -13.73 -22.77 10.84
CA PHE A 210 -14.45 -24.02 11.04
C PHE A 210 -14.88 -24.61 9.71
N HIS A 211 -14.73 -25.92 9.55
CA HIS A 211 -15.24 -26.64 8.41
C HIS A 211 -16.56 -27.32 8.76
N ALA A 212 -17.58 -27.13 7.94
CA ALA A 212 -18.79 -27.92 8.01
C ALA A 212 -18.51 -29.34 7.51
N THR A 213 -19.31 -30.30 7.99
CA THR A 213 -19.24 -31.70 7.53
C THR A 213 -19.77 -31.84 6.10
N GLN A 214 -20.82 -31.10 5.75
CA GLN A 214 -21.42 -31.08 4.43
C GLN A 214 -20.66 -30.14 3.49
N LYS A 215 -20.65 -30.49 2.21
CA LYS A 215 -20.15 -29.66 1.10
C LYS A 215 -21.33 -29.14 0.28
N ARG A 216 -21.08 -28.13 -0.54
CA ARG A 216 -22.02 -27.61 -1.54
C ARG A 216 -21.47 -27.80 -2.95
N GLN A 217 -22.34 -27.71 -3.94
CA GLN A 217 -21.94 -27.55 -5.34
C GLN A 217 -21.51 -26.11 -5.61
N THR A 218 -20.64 -25.93 -6.59
CA THR A 218 -20.30 -24.62 -7.16
C THR A 218 -21.59 -23.98 -7.71
N PRO A 219 -21.85 -22.70 -7.45
CA PRO A 219 -23.08 -22.03 -7.87
C PRO A 219 -23.19 -21.98 -9.39
N ASP A 220 -24.43 -22.10 -9.88
CA ASP A 220 -24.82 -21.95 -11.29
C ASP A 220 -25.44 -20.58 -11.60
N ALA A 221 -25.86 -19.83 -10.56
CA ALA A 221 -26.40 -18.48 -10.68
C ALA A 221 -25.39 -17.41 -11.12
N PHE A 222 -24.10 -17.68 -10.97
CA PHE A 222 -23.00 -16.81 -11.42
C PHE A 222 -21.75 -17.66 -11.64
N LYS A 223 -20.81 -17.15 -12.45
CA LYS A 223 -19.54 -17.84 -12.70
C LYS A 223 -18.54 -17.49 -11.61
N VAL A 224 -17.92 -18.50 -11.00
CA VAL A 224 -16.86 -18.27 -10.00
C VAL A 224 -15.54 -17.97 -10.69
N PHE A 225 -14.89 -16.90 -10.25
CA PHE A 225 -13.53 -16.55 -10.63
C PHE A 225 -12.63 -16.53 -9.40
N THR A 226 -11.35 -16.87 -9.59
CA THR A 226 -10.33 -16.85 -8.55
C THR A 226 -9.00 -16.34 -9.06
N GLY A 227 -8.14 -15.84 -8.18
CA GLY A 227 -6.81 -15.35 -8.56
C GLY A 227 -6.05 -14.81 -7.36
N SER A 228 -5.13 -13.88 -7.61
CA SER A 228 -4.33 -13.23 -6.56
C SER A 228 -5.20 -12.50 -5.53
N PRO A 229 -4.91 -12.60 -4.22
CA PRO A 229 -5.63 -11.80 -3.22
C PRO A 229 -5.26 -10.31 -3.28
N TRP A 230 -4.25 -9.94 -4.07
CA TRP A 230 -3.77 -8.58 -4.20
C TRP A 230 -4.33 -7.90 -5.43
N VAL A 231 -4.85 -6.69 -5.26
CA VAL A 231 -5.61 -6.02 -6.31
C VAL A 231 -5.25 -4.54 -6.41
N ILE A 232 -5.44 -3.98 -7.62
CA ILE A 232 -5.48 -2.54 -7.86
C ILE A 232 -6.81 -2.24 -8.55
N LEU A 233 -7.74 -1.66 -7.78
CA LEU A 233 -9.12 -1.50 -8.21
C LEU A 233 -9.43 -0.03 -8.48
N SER A 234 -10.12 0.25 -9.57
CA SER A 234 -10.67 1.57 -9.86
C SER A 234 -11.63 2.01 -8.76
N ARG A 235 -11.72 3.32 -8.56
CA ARG A 235 -12.69 3.92 -7.64
C ARG A 235 -14.13 3.53 -7.99
N SER A 236 -14.49 3.57 -9.27
CA SER A 236 -15.85 3.26 -9.74
C SER A 236 -16.26 1.83 -9.41
N PHE A 237 -15.36 0.86 -9.56
CA PHE A 237 -15.63 -0.53 -9.18
C PHE A 237 -15.79 -0.70 -7.67
N LEU A 238 -15.02 0.04 -6.86
CA LEU A 238 -15.21 0.02 -5.40
C LEU A 238 -16.50 0.69 -4.96
N GLU A 239 -16.91 1.78 -5.62
CA GLU A 239 -18.22 2.39 -5.39
C GLU A 239 -19.34 1.38 -5.69
N PHE A 240 -19.21 0.60 -6.77
CA PHE A 240 -20.12 -0.52 -7.05
C PHE A 240 -20.15 -1.56 -5.93
N CYS A 241 -19.00 -2.03 -5.47
CA CYS A 241 -18.91 -3.02 -4.40
C CYS A 241 -19.45 -2.54 -3.05
N VAL A 242 -19.23 -1.26 -2.70
CA VAL A 242 -19.58 -0.69 -1.39
C VAL A 242 -21.00 -0.14 -1.37
N LEU A 243 -21.41 0.61 -2.40
CA LEU A 243 -22.75 1.21 -2.46
C LEU A 243 -23.79 0.22 -2.99
N GLY A 244 -23.40 -0.68 -3.91
CA GLY A 244 -24.22 -1.77 -4.43
C GLY A 244 -25.53 -1.30 -5.05
N TRP A 245 -25.48 -0.53 -6.15
CA TRP A 245 -26.71 -0.22 -6.90
C TRP A 245 -27.32 -1.45 -7.58
N ASP A 246 -26.50 -2.47 -7.84
CA ASP A 246 -26.96 -3.83 -8.17
C ASP A 246 -26.83 -4.77 -6.95
N ASN A 247 -27.55 -5.89 -6.95
CA ASN A 247 -27.51 -6.87 -5.87
C ASN A 247 -26.33 -7.85 -5.94
N LEU A 248 -25.65 -7.97 -7.09
CA LEU A 248 -24.55 -8.91 -7.30
C LEU A 248 -23.46 -8.81 -6.22
N PRO A 249 -22.91 -7.64 -5.84
CA PRO A 249 -21.91 -7.55 -4.76
C PRO A 249 -22.41 -8.12 -3.43
N ARG A 250 -23.69 -7.89 -3.08
CA ARG A 250 -24.28 -8.40 -1.83
C ARG A 250 -24.46 -9.92 -1.88
N THR A 251 -24.99 -10.45 -2.99
CA THR A 251 -25.16 -11.88 -3.21
C THR A 251 -23.82 -12.61 -3.14
N LEU A 252 -22.80 -12.07 -3.82
CA LEU A 252 -21.45 -12.63 -3.78
C LEU A 252 -20.85 -12.55 -2.38
N LEU A 253 -21.03 -11.44 -1.65
CA LEU A 253 -20.52 -11.32 -0.28
C LEU A 253 -21.13 -12.39 0.63
N MET A 254 -22.45 -12.65 0.52
CA MET A 254 -23.11 -13.73 1.26
C MET A 254 -22.53 -15.10 0.90
N TYR A 255 -22.29 -15.38 -0.39
CA TYR A 255 -21.71 -16.65 -0.82
C TYR A 255 -20.26 -16.83 -0.34
N PHE A 256 -19.44 -15.80 -0.50
CA PHE A 256 -18.01 -15.78 -0.18
C PHE A 256 -17.75 -15.75 1.33
N THR A 257 -18.73 -15.38 2.15
CA THR A 257 -18.63 -15.47 3.62
C THR A 257 -18.27 -16.89 4.09
N ASN A 258 -18.66 -17.92 3.31
CA ASN A 258 -18.46 -19.33 3.64
C ASN A 258 -17.47 -20.06 2.70
N VAL A 259 -16.61 -19.33 1.98
CA VAL A 259 -15.58 -19.89 1.08
C VAL A 259 -14.19 -19.79 1.72
N VAL A 260 -13.37 -20.82 1.59
CA VAL A 260 -11.95 -20.78 2.00
C VAL A 260 -11.18 -19.77 1.15
N LEU A 261 -10.39 -18.90 1.78
CA LEU A 261 -9.62 -17.84 1.11
C LEU A 261 -10.51 -16.91 0.27
N SER A 262 -11.60 -16.43 0.87
CA SER A 262 -12.66 -15.68 0.16
C SER A 262 -12.15 -14.44 -0.59
N GLN A 263 -11.05 -13.84 -0.11
CA GLN A 263 -10.38 -12.69 -0.76
C GLN A 263 -9.84 -13.02 -2.16
N GLU A 264 -9.46 -14.27 -2.41
CA GLU A 264 -8.98 -14.75 -3.72
C GLU A 264 -10.14 -15.03 -4.70
N GLY A 265 -11.38 -14.65 -4.39
CA GLY A 265 -12.52 -14.92 -5.27
C GLY A 265 -13.63 -13.86 -5.27
N TYR A 266 -13.81 -13.09 -4.20
CA TYR A 266 -14.89 -12.10 -4.11
C TYR A 266 -14.80 -11.03 -5.20
N PHE A 267 -13.70 -10.26 -5.24
CA PHE A 267 -13.54 -9.17 -6.23
C PHE A 267 -13.48 -9.71 -7.65
N HIS A 268 -12.80 -10.84 -7.85
CA HIS A 268 -12.70 -11.57 -9.12
C HIS A 268 -14.07 -11.92 -9.68
N SER A 269 -14.93 -12.54 -8.86
CA SER A 269 -16.27 -12.93 -9.28
C SER A 269 -17.17 -11.70 -9.45
N ALA A 270 -17.03 -10.68 -8.60
CA ALA A 270 -17.83 -9.46 -8.70
C ALA A 270 -17.55 -8.69 -9.98
N ILE A 271 -16.28 -8.51 -10.34
CA ILE A 271 -15.91 -7.74 -11.53
C ILE A 271 -16.26 -8.48 -12.82
N CYS A 272 -16.01 -9.80 -12.88
CA CYS A 272 -16.22 -10.58 -14.09
C CYS A 272 -17.67 -11.00 -14.35
N ASN A 273 -18.55 -10.92 -13.35
CA ASN A 273 -20.00 -11.09 -13.54
C ASN A 273 -20.73 -9.75 -13.68
N SER A 274 -20.02 -8.61 -13.70
CA SER A 274 -20.63 -7.29 -13.87
C SER A 274 -20.42 -6.75 -15.29
N PRO A 275 -21.49 -6.57 -16.09
CA PRO A 275 -21.39 -6.07 -17.46
C PRO A 275 -20.64 -4.73 -17.59
N ASP A 276 -20.82 -3.85 -16.59
CA ASP A 276 -20.21 -2.52 -16.58
C ASP A 276 -18.68 -2.55 -16.37
N PHE A 277 -18.14 -3.61 -15.78
CA PHE A 277 -16.73 -3.66 -15.36
C PHE A 277 -15.91 -4.76 -16.04
N MET A 278 -16.55 -5.82 -16.55
CA MET A 278 -15.83 -6.96 -17.14
C MET A 278 -14.83 -6.51 -18.23
N ASN A 279 -15.17 -5.48 -19.02
CA ASN A 279 -14.34 -4.92 -20.11
C ASN A 279 -13.18 -4.02 -19.64
N THR A 280 -13.12 -3.73 -18.35
CA THR A 280 -12.07 -2.89 -17.72
C THR A 280 -11.13 -3.71 -16.85
N THR A 281 -11.10 -5.03 -17.04
CA THR A 281 -10.40 -5.98 -16.16
C THR A 281 -9.12 -6.51 -16.81
N VAL A 282 -7.97 -5.99 -16.37
CA VAL A 282 -6.64 -6.48 -16.77
C VAL A 282 -6.25 -7.65 -15.89
N ASN A 283 -5.85 -8.76 -16.52
CA ASN A 283 -5.45 -9.99 -15.84
C ASN A 283 -3.99 -9.94 -15.35
N SER A 284 -3.76 -9.12 -14.32
CA SER A 284 -2.47 -9.00 -13.62
C SER A 284 -2.70 -8.31 -12.28
N ASP A 285 -1.91 -8.63 -11.26
CA ASP A 285 -1.89 -7.89 -9.98
C ASP A 285 -0.70 -6.93 -9.86
N LEU A 286 0.10 -6.79 -10.93
CA LEU A 286 1.34 -5.99 -11.00
C LEU A 286 2.38 -6.34 -9.92
N ARG A 287 2.40 -7.59 -9.42
CA ARG A 287 3.36 -8.06 -8.42
C ARG A 287 4.33 -9.09 -8.99
N PHE A 288 5.61 -8.88 -8.69
CA PHE A 288 6.62 -9.91 -8.83
C PHE A 288 6.59 -10.87 -7.64
N MET A 289 6.50 -12.16 -7.93
CA MET A 289 6.48 -13.25 -6.95
C MET A 289 7.26 -14.45 -7.50
N ILE A 290 8.00 -15.13 -6.63
CA ILE A 290 8.64 -16.42 -6.97
C ILE A 290 7.90 -17.53 -6.21
N TRP A 291 7.46 -18.55 -6.94
CA TRP A 291 6.73 -19.69 -6.39
C TRP A 291 7.57 -20.96 -6.39
N ASP A 292 7.31 -21.84 -5.42
CA ASP A 292 7.73 -23.24 -5.51
C ASP A 292 7.07 -23.93 -6.73
N ASN A 293 7.63 -25.04 -7.20
CA ASN A 293 7.00 -25.91 -8.19
C ASN A 293 6.78 -27.33 -7.61
N PRO A 294 5.53 -27.74 -7.32
CA PRO A 294 4.28 -26.99 -7.49
C PRO A 294 4.12 -25.83 -6.48
N PRO A 295 3.31 -24.80 -6.79
CA PRO A 295 3.07 -23.67 -5.89
C PRO A 295 2.49 -24.12 -4.55
N LYS A 296 3.03 -23.57 -3.46
CA LYS A 296 2.49 -23.71 -2.11
C LYS A 296 1.45 -22.61 -1.83
N MET A 297 0.97 -22.51 -0.59
CA MET A 297 -0.01 -21.50 -0.16
C MET A 297 0.53 -20.06 -0.26
N GLU A 298 1.82 -19.87 -0.04
CA GLU A 298 2.47 -18.57 -0.05
C GLU A 298 3.71 -18.61 -0.97
N PRO A 299 4.06 -17.50 -1.65
CA PRO A 299 5.27 -17.42 -2.45
C PRO A 299 6.53 -17.46 -1.58
N LEU A 300 7.67 -17.74 -2.20
CA LEU A 300 8.96 -17.74 -1.52
C LEU A 300 9.34 -16.32 -1.04
N PHE A 301 10.15 -16.29 0.02
CA PHE A 301 10.77 -15.04 0.47
C PHE A 301 11.87 -14.63 -0.50
N LEU A 302 11.74 -13.42 -1.05
CA LEU A 302 12.69 -12.81 -1.96
C LEU A 302 13.96 -12.39 -1.19
N LYS A 303 15.11 -12.63 -1.82
CA LYS A 303 16.44 -12.36 -1.27
C LYS A 303 17.24 -11.44 -2.20
N SER A 304 18.42 -11.01 -1.75
CA SER A 304 19.35 -10.20 -2.56
C SER A 304 19.73 -10.84 -3.90
N SER A 305 19.71 -12.18 -4.00
CA SER A 305 19.97 -12.92 -5.24
C SER A 305 18.91 -12.68 -6.31
N ASP A 306 17.70 -12.33 -5.91
CA ASP A 306 16.55 -12.20 -6.80
C ASP A 306 16.39 -10.76 -7.31
N PHE A 307 17.26 -9.84 -6.85
CA PHE A 307 17.15 -8.41 -7.11
C PHE A 307 17.11 -8.06 -8.60
N GLU A 308 17.97 -8.67 -9.42
CA GLU A 308 17.98 -8.38 -10.86
C GLU A 308 16.71 -8.87 -11.55
N GLN A 309 16.16 -10.03 -11.14
CA GLN A 309 14.88 -10.52 -11.66
C GLN A 309 13.72 -9.61 -11.26
N MET A 310 13.74 -9.07 -10.04
CA MET A 310 12.74 -8.09 -9.60
C MET A 310 12.78 -6.84 -10.47
N VAL A 311 13.95 -6.25 -10.70
CA VAL A 311 14.10 -5.04 -11.52
C VAL A 311 13.61 -5.29 -12.94
N GLN A 312 13.98 -6.41 -13.55
CA GLN A 312 13.63 -6.74 -14.94
C GLN A 312 12.19 -7.21 -15.11
N SER A 313 11.44 -7.41 -14.03
CA SER A 313 10.09 -7.98 -14.10
C SER A 313 9.04 -7.06 -14.72
N GLY A 314 9.30 -5.75 -14.73
CA GLY A 314 8.29 -4.75 -15.12
C GLY A 314 7.09 -4.67 -14.17
N ALA A 315 7.19 -5.22 -12.96
CA ALA A 315 6.14 -5.16 -11.95
C ALA A 315 6.21 -3.85 -11.14
N ALA A 316 5.06 -3.40 -10.62
CA ALA A 316 5.00 -2.22 -9.76
C ALA A 316 5.45 -2.53 -8.31
N PHE A 317 5.20 -3.76 -7.86
CA PHE A 317 5.45 -4.23 -6.50
C PHE A 317 6.07 -5.63 -6.52
N ALA A 318 6.60 -6.07 -5.38
CA ALA A 318 7.09 -7.43 -5.18
C ALA A 318 6.63 -8.00 -3.83
N ARG A 319 6.48 -9.33 -3.76
CA ARG A 319 6.31 -10.06 -2.49
C ARG A 319 6.93 -11.47 -2.55
N GLN A 320 7.29 -12.07 -1.41
CA GLN A 320 7.23 -11.50 -0.06
C GLN A 320 8.62 -11.29 0.51
N PHE A 321 8.76 -10.30 1.39
CA PHE A 321 10.04 -9.99 2.04
C PHE A 321 10.05 -10.39 3.50
N GLN A 322 11.19 -10.88 3.99
CA GLN A 322 11.41 -11.02 5.42
C GLN A 322 11.60 -9.64 6.06
N LYS A 323 11.35 -9.56 7.37
CA LYS A 323 11.60 -8.36 8.14
C LYS A 323 13.09 -8.01 8.08
N ASP A 324 13.38 -6.77 7.72
CA ASP A 324 14.74 -6.20 7.65
C ASP A 324 15.70 -6.94 6.70
N ASP A 325 15.16 -7.66 5.70
CA ASP A 325 15.98 -8.33 4.70
C ASP A 325 16.88 -7.33 3.95
N PRO A 326 18.17 -7.65 3.71
CA PRO A 326 19.09 -6.77 2.99
C PRO A 326 18.60 -6.34 1.61
N VAL A 327 17.78 -7.14 0.94
CA VAL A 327 17.22 -6.79 -0.38
C VAL A 327 16.34 -5.53 -0.32
N LEU A 328 15.65 -5.28 0.79
CA LEU A 328 14.86 -4.06 0.98
C LEU A 328 15.75 -2.81 0.95
N ASN A 329 16.97 -2.91 1.48
CA ASN A 329 17.96 -1.82 1.41
C ASN A 329 18.49 -1.63 -0.01
N MET A 330 18.60 -2.71 -0.80
CA MET A 330 18.96 -2.63 -2.21
C MET A 330 17.87 -1.91 -3.01
N VAL A 331 16.59 -2.23 -2.78
CA VAL A 331 15.46 -1.53 -3.39
C VAL A 331 15.46 -0.04 -2.98
N ASP A 332 15.59 0.25 -1.68
CA ASP A 332 15.67 1.64 -1.20
C ASP A 332 16.78 2.46 -1.87
N ALA A 333 17.97 1.87 -2.00
CA ALA A 333 19.14 2.57 -2.53
C ALA A 333 19.14 2.67 -4.06
N LYS A 334 18.83 1.58 -4.76
CA LYS A 334 19.00 1.47 -6.22
C LYS A 334 17.75 1.87 -7.00
N ILE A 335 16.56 1.56 -6.48
CA ILE A 335 15.27 1.83 -7.14
C ILE A 335 14.71 3.16 -6.61
N LEU A 336 14.42 3.22 -5.31
CA LEU A 336 13.69 4.34 -4.72
C LEU A 336 14.57 5.55 -4.41
N ARG A 337 15.89 5.38 -4.45
CA ARG A 337 16.91 6.41 -4.16
C ARG A 337 16.69 7.13 -2.83
N ARG A 338 16.20 6.41 -1.83
CA ARG A 338 15.80 6.95 -0.52
C ARG A 338 16.76 6.54 0.59
N GLY A 339 16.78 7.33 1.67
CA GLY A 339 17.49 7.01 2.89
C GLY A 339 16.63 6.20 3.86
N HIS A 340 17.26 5.61 4.87
CA HIS A 340 16.55 4.93 5.95
C HIS A 340 15.60 5.90 6.67
N ASN A 341 14.35 5.47 6.92
CA ASN A 341 13.30 6.27 7.56
C ASN A 341 12.99 7.63 6.90
N ARG A 342 13.22 7.76 5.58
CA ARG A 342 12.89 8.97 4.80
C ARG A 342 11.93 8.65 3.67
N ALA A 343 10.99 9.52 3.37
CA ALA A 343 10.09 9.32 2.22
C ALA A 343 10.89 9.10 0.92
N ALA A 344 10.37 8.28 0.01
CA ALA A 344 10.95 8.15 -1.32
C ALA A 344 10.88 9.50 -2.04
N PRO A 345 12.01 10.05 -2.54
CA PRO A 345 12.01 11.35 -3.20
C PRO A 345 11.28 11.30 -4.54
N GLY A 346 10.35 12.23 -4.74
CA GLY A 346 9.73 12.55 -6.03
C GLY A 346 10.04 13.99 -6.46
N ALA A 347 9.46 14.43 -7.57
CA ALA A 347 9.56 15.82 -8.05
C ALA A 347 9.08 16.83 -7.01
N TRP A 348 8.13 16.43 -6.16
CA TRP A 348 7.61 17.24 -5.07
C TRP A 348 8.65 17.54 -3.98
N CYS A 349 9.77 16.80 -3.87
CA CYS A 349 10.80 17.08 -2.86
C CYS A 349 11.76 18.17 -3.35
N SER A 350 11.71 19.36 -2.75
CA SER A 350 12.49 20.54 -3.19
C SER A 350 13.72 20.83 -2.32
N GLY A 351 13.86 20.14 -1.18
CA GLY A 351 14.97 20.36 -0.25
C GLY A 351 16.32 19.97 -0.85
N ARG A 352 17.36 20.73 -0.52
CA ARG A 352 18.74 20.38 -0.93
C ARG A 352 19.14 19.05 -0.27
N ARG A 353 19.55 18.10 -1.11
CA ARG A 353 20.08 16.82 -0.63
C ARG A 353 21.37 17.07 0.16
N SER A 354 21.32 16.85 1.47
CA SER A 354 22.50 16.80 2.33
C SER A 354 22.44 15.56 3.21
N TRP A 355 23.55 15.23 3.88
CA TRP A 355 23.58 14.08 4.77
C TRP A 355 22.61 14.25 5.96
N LEU A 356 22.50 15.49 6.46
CA LEU A 356 21.72 15.85 7.64
C LEU A 356 20.25 16.19 7.35
N MET A 357 19.93 16.66 6.13
CA MET A 357 18.56 17.08 5.79
C MET A 357 17.88 16.13 4.81
N ASP A 358 16.64 15.79 5.11
CA ASP A 358 15.77 15.06 4.21
C ASP A 358 15.27 16.01 3.10
N PRO A 359 15.55 15.73 1.80
CA PRO A 359 15.07 16.56 0.69
C PRO A 359 13.54 16.69 0.66
N CYS A 360 12.81 15.75 1.26
CA CYS A 360 11.34 15.75 1.33
C CYS A 360 10.79 16.47 2.58
N SER A 361 11.65 17.10 3.39
CA SER A 361 11.22 18.04 4.45
C SER A 361 10.84 19.43 3.93
N GLN A 362 11.14 19.70 2.65
CA GLN A 362 10.65 20.86 1.91
C GLN A 362 9.99 20.36 0.63
N TRP A 363 8.89 20.99 0.26
CA TRP A 363 8.07 20.55 -0.86
C TRP A 363 7.95 21.64 -1.93
N GLY A 364 8.00 21.21 -3.19
CA GLY A 364 7.69 21.97 -4.39
C GLY A 364 6.29 21.62 -4.90
N ASP A 365 6.06 21.79 -6.20
CA ASP A 365 4.76 21.46 -6.80
C ASP A 365 4.49 19.94 -6.77
N VAL A 366 3.42 19.56 -6.08
CA VAL A 366 2.96 18.16 -5.93
C VAL A 366 2.23 17.63 -7.17
N ASN A 367 2.02 18.47 -8.19
CA ASN A 367 1.36 18.11 -9.45
C ASN A 367 2.36 17.82 -10.58
N VAL A 368 3.63 18.07 -10.36
CA VAL A 368 4.71 17.74 -11.30
C VAL A 368 5.24 16.35 -10.96
N LEU A 369 5.49 15.55 -12.00
CA LEU A 369 6.15 14.24 -11.88
C LEU A 369 7.52 14.29 -12.52
N LYS A 370 8.46 13.52 -11.98
CA LYS A 370 9.78 13.29 -12.57
C LYS A 370 10.02 11.78 -12.67
N PRO A 371 9.57 11.14 -13.77
CA PRO A 371 9.82 9.73 -13.98
C PRO A 371 11.33 9.45 -14.00
N GLY A 372 11.71 8.36 -13.34
CA GLY A 372 13.02 7.75 -13.34
C GLY A 372 13.17 6.68 -14.42
N PRO A 373 14.31 5.95 -14.40
CA PRO A 373 14.65 5.00 -15.47
C PRO A 373 13.66 3.82 -15.60
N LEU A 374 13.06 3.38 -14.49
CA LEU A 374 12.18 2.21 -14.47
C LEU A 374 10.75 2.53 -14.96
N ALA A 375 10.40 3.81 -15.15
CA ALA A 375 9.12 4.19 -15.76
C ALA A 375 8.94 3.56 -17.14
N LYS A 376 10.01 3.47 -17.94
CA LYS A 376 9.95 2.94 -19.31
C LYS A 376 9.65 1.44 -19.34
N GLU A 377 10.38 0.65 -18.55
CA GLU A 377 10.17 -0.82 -18.47
C GLU A 377 8.77 -1.13 -17.90
N PHE A 378 8.31 -0.32 -16.94
CA PHE A 378 6.97 -0.42 -16.40
C PHE A 378 5.89 -0.04 -17.45
N GLU A 379 6.10 1.03 -18.21
CA GLU A 379 5.21 1.47 -19.30
C GLU A 379 5.09 0.40 -20.40
N GLU A 380 6.20 -0.21 -20.81
CA GLU A 380 6.20 -1.31 -21.78
C GLU A 380 5.37 -2.50 -21.26
N SER A 381 5.52 -2.84 -19.98
CA SER A 381 4.76 -3.92 -19.35
C SER A 381 3.27 -3.64 -19.26
N ILE A 382 2.89 -2.41 -18.89
CA ILE A 382 1.49 -1.97 -18.89
C ILE A 382 0.90 -1.96 -20.30
N THR A 383 1.65 -1.47 -21.29
CA THR A 383 1.18 -1.43 -22.69
C THR A 383 0.85 -2.83 -23.19
N ASN A 384 1.74 -3.81 -22.94
CA ASN A 384 1.50 -5.21 -23.31
C ASN A 384 0.22 -5.77 -22.63
N LEU A 385 0.00 -5.46 -21.35
CA LEU A 385 -1.20 -5.88 -20.63
C LEU A 385 -2.49 -5.26 -21.20
N LEU A 386 -2.43 -3.99 -21.60
CA LEU A 386 -3.56 -3.29 -22.23
C LEU A 386 -3.83 -3.79 -23.65
N ASP A 387 -2.80 -4.16 -24.41
CA ASP A 387 -2.97 -4.78 -25.73
C ASP A 387 -3.63 -6.18 -25.64
N ASP A 388 -3.28 -6.96 -24.61
CA ASP A 388 -3.94 -8.24 -24.33
C ASP A 388 -5.40 -8.08 -23.89
N LEU A 389 -5.71 -6.99 -23.17
CA LEU A 389 -7.09 -6.60 -22.85
C LEU A 389 -7.86 -6.22 -24.13
N ASN A 390 -7.30 -5.34 -24.96
CA ASN A 390 -7.92 -4.88 -26.21
C ASN A 390 -8.16 -6.01 -27.21
N SER A 391 -7.33 -7.06 -27.18
CA SER A 391 -7.50 -8.26 -27.98
C SER A 391 -8.42 -9.31 -27.35
N GLN A 392 -9.04 -9.02 -26.20
CA GLN A 392 -9.97 -9.88 -25.46
C GLN A 392 -9.43 -11.30 -25.20
N LYS A 393 -8.10 -11.49 -25.15
CA LYS A 393 -7.50 -12.82 -25.04
C LYS A 393 -7.77 -13.45 -23.69
N ASN A 394 -7.63 -12.68 -22.61
CA ASN A 394 -7.59 -13.17 -21.22
C ASN A 394 -8.65 -12.55 -20.32
N GLN A 395 -9.59 -11.78 -20.88
CA GLN A 395 -10.57 -11.02 -20.11
C GLN A 395 -11.69 -11.92 -19.57
N CYS A 396 -11.77 -12.07 -18.26
CA CYS A 396 -12.79 -12.85 -17.56
C CYS A 396 -12.99 -14.25 -18.13
N LYS A 397 -11.87 -14.93 -18.42
CA LYS A 397 -11.82 -16.31 -18.91
C LYS A 397 -11.38 -17.31 -17.87
#